data_AF-A0A2V1C811-F1
#
_entry.id   AF-A0A2V1C811-F1
#
_cell.length_a   1.000
_cell.length_b   1.000
_cell.length_c   1.000
_cell.angle_alpha   90.00
_cell.angle_beta   90.00
_cell.angle_gamma   90.00
#
_symmetry.space_group_name_H-M   'P 1'
#
loop_
_entity.id
_entity.type
_entity.pdbx_description
1 polymer ?
#
loop_
_entity_poly.entity_id
_entity_poly.type
_entity_poly.pdbx_seq_one_letter_code
_entity_poly.pdbx_strand_id
1 'polypeptide(L)'
;LLIQPVWGEAGLVGFGIYPYSPYCAYTCLRSIEGLMLACSEAMDMSGMMIHGATATPTECRAQDTPWLTTLAWCLKTKCDDLKTSQIEAFWEQQSTEDPTVPAKWGYEAALLNITEAPTHVLTAADEDLNFTSIVNPDTYQALWNTLTSVQRENVVEGAFGIAIFVTGFGTPIVLTWLGYVPYMSGLLDKVRPFLVYPSLIGTYQVLPLPYLLGSVPTVGQGIWIFLFFILNLILTAVNYEWYATKEKEVAAYIFYRTGVFAFVLLPLMLLFSSRNNILLWMTNWSHSTFVLLHRWVARIFALHVLIHSLIALPLYYPAQAKEEYWIRGASQLSPS
;
A
#
# COMPACT_ATOMS: atom_id res chain seq x y z
N LEU A 1 3.65 -5.44 -1.57
CA LEU A 1 3.25 -4.89 -2.88
C LEU A 1 2.55 -3.56 -2.62
N LEU A 2 3.08 -2.38 -2.95
CA LEU A 2 4.29 -2.02 -3.68
C LEU A 2 5.25 -1.31 -2.73
N ILE A 3 6.22 -2.06 -2.20
CA ILE A 3 7.45 -1.46 -1.70
C ILE A 3 8.32 -1.35 -2.94
N GLN A 4 8.07 -0.33 -3.76
CA GLN A 4 9.22 0.36 -4.34
C GLN A 4 9.68 1.22 -3.17
N PRO A 5 10.82 0.93 -2.54
CA PRO A 5 11.41 1.91 -1.66
C PRO A 5 11.60 3.13 -2.56
N VAL A 6 10.94 4.25 -2.25
CA VAL A 6 11.43 5.52 -2.74
C VAL A 6 12.74 5.70 -2.00
N TRP A 7 13.80 5.12 -2.57
CA TRP A 7 15.11 5.01 -1.96
C TRP A 7 15.66 6.43 -1.80
N GLY A 8 15.52 6.99 -0.60
CA GLY A 8 15.98 8.34 -0.28
C GLY A 8 14.96 9.23 0.41
N GLU A 9 13.68 8.86 0.47
CA GLU A 9 12.66 9.64 1.20
C GLU A 9 12.30 8.97 2.52
N ALA A 10 12.61 9.64 3.64
CA ALA A 10 12.11 9.26 4.96
C ALA A 10 10.73 9.88 5.17
N GLY A 11 9.68 9.07 5.22
CA GLY A 11 8.33 9.54 5.50
C GLY A 11 7.30 8.43 5.50
N LEU A 12 6.04 8.81 5.66
CA LEU A 12 4.89 7.90 5.52
C LEU A 12 4.24 8.19 4.16
N VAL A 13 3.63 7.17 3.55
CA VAL A 13 2.86 7.36 2.32
C VAL A 13 1.77 8.42 2.55
N GLY A 14 1.79 9.49 1.76
CA GLY A 14 0.92 10.66 1.91
C GLY A 14 1.44 11.75 2.86
N PHE A 15 2.49 11.48 3.63
CA PHE A 15 3.13 12.40 4.58
C PHE A 15 4.66 12.32 4.44
N GLY A 16 5.18 12.99 3.43
CA GLY A 16 6.62 13.05 3.15
C GLY A 16 7.10 12.04 2.11
N ILE A 17 6.35 10.95 1.86
CA ILE A 17 6.55 10.07 0.70
C ILE A 17 5.31 10.15 -0.20
N TYR A 18 5.53 10.48 -1.46
CA TYR A 18 4.47 10.49 -2.47
C TYR A 18 4.83 9.49 -3.58
N PRO A 19 4.30 8.25 -3.52
CA PRO A 19 4.53 7.27 -4.57
C PRO A 19 4.28 7.84 -5.97
N TYR A 20 5.14 7.48 -6.92
CA TYR A 20 5.01 7.91 -8.32
C TYR A 20 5.11 9.43 -8.55
N SER A 21 5.66 10.18 -7.59
CA SER A 21 6.01 11.59 -7.78
C SER A 21 7.43 11.73 -8.33
N PRO A 22 7.66 12.47 -9.43
CA PRO A 22 6.67 13.22 -10.21
C PRO A 22 5.97 12.36 -11.28
N TYR A 23 4.67 12.61 -11.50
CA TYR A 23 3.80 11.77 -12.34
C TYR A 23 4.30 11.62 -13.77
N CYS A 24 4.72 12.72 -14.39
CA CYS A 24 5.15 12.73 -15.78
C CYS A 24 6.36 11.83 -16.02
N ALA A 25 7.29 11.78 -15.05
CA ALA A 25 8.52 11.02 -15.16
C ALA A 25 8.28 9.53 -14.97
N TYR A 26 7.51 9.16 -13.94
CA TYR A 26 7.09 7.78 -13.76
C TYR A 26 6.23 7.27 -14.92
N THR A 27 5.37 8.11 -15.48
CA THR A 27 4.55 7.71 -16.63
C THR A 27 5.43 7.44 -17.86
N CYS A 28 6.44 8.29 -18.12
CA CYS A 28 7.43 8.05 -19.17
C CYS A 28 8.16 6.72 -18.98
N LEU A 29 8.67 6.45 -17.78
CA LEU A 29 9.37 5.20 -17.46
C LEU A 29 8.46 3.97 -17.62
N ARG A 30 7.28 3.99 -17.02
CA ARG A 30 6.29 2.89 -17.09
C ARG A 30 5.80 2.61 -18.50
N SER A 31 5.85 3.60 -19.38
CA SER A 31 5.39 3.42 -20.77
C SER A 31 6.38 2.63 -21.64
N ILE A 32 7.64 2.51 -21.21
CA ILE A 32 8.68 1.77 -21.94
C ILE A 32 9.20 0.54 -21.16
N GLU A 33 8.91 0.43 -19.86
CA GLU A 33 9.34 -0.66 -18.97
C GLU A 33 9.00 -2.06 -19.50
N GLY A 34 7.88 -2.20 -20.21
CA GLY A 34 7.42 -3.48 -20.76
C GLY A 34 8.07 -3.88 -22.09
N LEU A 35 8.93 -3.04 -22.67
CA LEU A 35 9.60 -3.33 -23.95
C LEU A 35 10.90 -4.13 -23.71
N MET A 36 11.15 -5.10 -24.59
CA MET A 36 12.40 -5.85 -24.61
C MET A 36 13.53 -4.96 -25.09
N LEU A 37 14.67 -5.08 -24.43
CA LEU A 37 15.94 -4.53 -24.86
C LEU A 37 16.76 -5.62 -25.55
N ALA A 38 17.77 -5.23 -26.30
CA ALA A 38 18.66 -6.19 -26.98
C ALA A 38 19.39 -7.14 -25.99
N CYS A 39 19.54 -6.72 -24.73
CA CYS A 39 20.12 -7.50 -23.65
C CYS A 39 19.08 -8.12 -22.69
N SER A 40 17.80 -8.11 -23.05
CA SER A 40 16.76 -8.80 -22.29
C SER A 40 16.92 -10.32 -22.42
N GLU A 41 16.94 -11.02 -21.30
CA GLU A 41 16.95 -12.47 -21.26
C GLU A 41 15.53 -13.01 -21.00
N ALA A 42 15.18 -14.12 -21.65
CA ALA A 42 13.98 -14.86 -21.31
C ALA A 42 14.21 -15.61 -19.99
N MET A 43 13.71 -15.09 -18.87
CA MET A 43 13.87 -15.75 -17.58
C MET A 43 13.02 -17.02 -17.47
N ASP A 44 13.61 -18.08 -16.93
CA ASP A 44 12.91 -19.28 -16.45
C ASP A 44 12.21 -18.98 -15.10
N MET A 45 10.89 -19.09 -15.08
CA MET A 45 9.99 -18.62 -14.01
C MET A 45 9.94 -19.59 -12.81
N SER A 46 11.05 -19.79 -12.11
CA SER A 46 11.18 -20.79 -11.03
C SER A 46 11.04 -20.24 -9.59
N GLY A 47 10.53 -19.04 -9.31
CA GLY A 47 10.40 -18.70 -7.88
C GLY A 47 9.86 -17.37 -7.36
N MET A 48 9.46 -16.39 -8.17
CA MET A 48 8.93 -15.14 -7.61
C MET A 48 7.70 -14.62 -8.35
N MET A 49 6.70 -14.24 -7.56
CA MET A 49 5.41 -13.69 -7.97
C MET A 49 5.59 -12.28 -8.55
N ILE A 50 5.89 -12.18 -9.85
CA ILE A 50 5.77 -10.93 -10.61
C ILE A 50 4.95 -11.25 -11.87
N HIS A 51 3.89 -10.48 -12.09
CA HIS A 51 3.01 -10.63 -13.25
C HIS A 51 3.79 -10.36 -14.54
N GLY A 52 3.80 -11.35 -15.44
CA GLY A 52 4.14 -11.26 -16.87
C GLY A 52 5.19 -10.23 -17.27
N ALA A 53 6.47 -10.60 -17.20
CA ALA A 53 7.53 -9.94 -17.95
C ALA A 53 8.76 -10.84 -17.99
N THR A 54 9.28 -11.07 -19.19
CA THR A 54 10.73 -11.08 -19.40
C THR A 54 11.36 -9.94 -18.59
N ALA A 55 12.24 -10.27 -17.64
CA ALA A 55 12.87 -9.23 -16.82
C ALA A 55 14.13 -8.75 -17.52
N THR A 56 14.11 -7.51 -17.99
CA THR A 56 15.32 -6.82 -18.46
C THR A 56 16.20 -6.48 -17.24
N PRO A 57 17.45 -6.97 -17.17
CA PRO A 57 18.34 -6.68 -16.04
C PRO A 57 18.58 -5.17 -15.86
N THR A 58 18.80 -4.72 -14.63
CA THR A 58 19.03 -3.30 -14.32
C THR A 58 20.32 -2.79 -14.97
N GLU A 59 21.34 -3.64 -15.09
CA GLU A 59 22.60 -3.35 -15.79
C GLU A 59 22.40 -3.18 -17.30
N CYS A 60 21.45 -3.93 -17.87
CA CYS A 60 21.09 -3.82 -19.28
C CYS A 60 20.48 -2.44 -19.56
N ARG A 61 19.48 -2.02 -18.75
CA ARG A 61 18.88 -0.68 -18.85
C ARG A 61 19.89 0.44 -18.63
N ALA A 62 20.86 0.24 -17.74
CA ALA A 62 21.90 1.22 -17.45
C ALA A 62 22.83 1.49 -18.65
N GLN A 63 23.06 0.51 -19.52
CA GLN A 63 23.97 0.62 -20.66
C GLN A 63 23.27 0.78 -22.02
N ASP A 64 21.98 0.48 -22.09
CA ASP A 64 21.19 0.56 -23.32
C ASP A 64 20.98 2.01 -23.77
N THR A 65 21.36 2.28 -25.02
CA THR A 65 21.27 3.61 -25.62
C THR A 65 19.83 3.97 -26.00
N PRO A 66 19.11 3.17 -26.82
CA PRO A 66 17.68 3.36 -27.08
C PRO A 66 16.81 3.59 -25.85
N TRP A 67 17.05 2.85 -24.76
CA TRP A 67 16.34 3.02 -23.50
C TRP A 67 16.52 4.43 -22.92
N LEU A 68 17.78 4.83 -22.69
CA LEU A 68 18.10 6.11 -22.06
C LEU A 68 17.68 7.30 -22.93
N THR A 69 17.91 7.25 -24.24
CA THR A 69 17.52 8.36 -25.13
C THR A 69 16.01 8.49 -25.27
N THR A 70 15.26 7.38 -25.32
CA THR A 70 13.80 7.38 -25.35
C THR A 70 13.22 7.95 -24.06
N LEU A 71 13.74 7.51 -22.91
CA LEU A 71 13.33 8.03 -21.60
C LEU A 71 13.61 9.52 -21.49
N ALA A 72 14.83 9.96 -21.82
CA ALA A 72 15.23 11.35 -21.76
C ALA A 72 14.37 12.24 -22.67
N TRP A 73 14.04 11.77 -23.87
CA TRP A 73 13.14 12.47 -24.79
C TRP A 73 11.72 12.60 -24.23
N CYS A 74 11.18 11.53 -23.62
CA CYS A 74 9.87 11.59 -23.00
C CYS A 74 9.84 12.59 -21.85
N LEU A 75 10.85 12.58 -20.97
CA LEU A 75 10.97 13.54 -19.87
C LEU A 75 11.01 14.98 -20.39
N LYS A 76 11.83 15.25 -21.41
CA LYS A 76 11.93 16.58 -22.03
C LYS A 76 10.59 17.07 -22.61
N THR A 77 9.79 16.18 -23.19
CA THR A 77 8.55 16.56 -23.89
C THR A 77 7.31 16.57 -23.00
N LYS A 78 7.31 15.82 -21.90
CA LYS A 78 6.15 15.64 -21.01
C LYS A 78 6.30 16.25 -19.62
N CYS A 79 7.52 16.61 -19.21
CA CYS A 79 7.81 17.17 -17.88
C CYS A 79 8.35 18.61 -17.96
N ASP A 80 7.65 19.49 -18.66
CA ASP A 80 8.02 20.92 -18.78
C ASP A 80 7.85 21.70 -17.47
N ASP A 81 6.89 21.32 -16.63
CA ASP A 81 6.61 21.96 -15.34
C ASP A 81 7.64 21.64 -14.24
N LEU A 82 8.54 20.67 -14.45
CA LEU A 82 9.50 20.24 -13.43
C LEU A 82 10.82 21.02 -13.51
N LYS A 83 11.42 21.26 -12.34
CA LYS A 83 12.79 21.79 -12.29
C LYS A 83 13.79 20.74 -12.77
N THR A 84 14.84 21.16 -13.46
CA THR A 84 15.94 20.28 -13.89
C THR A 84 16.49 19.43 -12.74
N SER A 85 16.63 20.01 -11.55
CA SER A 85 17.10 19.28 -10.35
C SER A 85 16.20 18.11 -9.95
N GLN A 86 14.88 18.22 -10.18
CA GLN A 86 13.94 17.14 -9.88
C GLN A 86 14.01 16.03 -10.94
N ILE A 87 14.24 16.40 -12.20
CA ILE A 87 14.41 15.44 -13.30
C ILE A 87 15.72 14.66 -13.12
N GLU A 88 16.83 15.34 -12.80
CA GLU A 88 18.11 14.67 -12.51
C GLU A 88 18.01 13.75 -11.28
N ALA A 89 17.35 14.18 -10.21
CA ALA A 89 17.13 13.34 -9.04
C ALA A 89 16.29 12.08 -9.39
N PHE A 90 15.25 12.23 -10.20
CA PHE A 90 14.49 11.08 -10.70
C PHE A 90 15.36 10.18 -11.58
N TRP A 91 16.17 10.76 -12.46
CA TRP A 91 17.05 10.02 -13.36
C TRP A 91 18.04 9.15 -12.58
N GLU A 92 18.73 9.72 -11.60
CA GLU A 92 19.68 8.99 -10.75
C GLU A 92 19.04 7.85 -9.95
N GLN A 93 17.79 8.04 -9.52
CA GLN A 93 17.12 7.07 -8.65
C GLN A 93 16.32 6.00 -9.40
N GLN A 94 15.78 6.31 -10.57
CA GLN A 94 14.71 5.52 -11.19
C GLN A 94 14.97 5.12 -12.65
N SER A 95 15.91 5.76 -13.36
CA SER A 95 16.11 5.50 -14.81
C SER A 95 16.46 4.04 -15.15
N THR A 96 17.07 3.33 -14.21
CA THR A 96 17.47 1.91 -14.33
C THR A 96 16.60 0.98 -13.48
N GLU A 97 15.62 1.54 -12.75
CA GLU A 97 14.81 0.91 -11.70
C GLU A 97 15.59 0.42 -10.46
N ASP A 98 16.91 0.62 -10.42
CA ASP A 98 17.76 0.35 -9.26
C ASP A 98 18.75 1.51 -9.02
N PRO A 99 18.62 2.25 -7.90
CA PRO A 99 19.49 3.39 -7.62
C PRO A 99 20.96 3.00 -7.39
N THR A 100 21.26 1.71 -7.17
CA THR A 100 22.63 1.23 -7.01
C THR A 100 23.38 1.10 -8.33
N VAL A 101 22.65 1.03 -9.45
CA VAL A 101 23.20 0.89 -10.80
C VAL A 101 22.92 2.17 -11.58
N PRO A 102 23.86 3.13 -11.64
CA PRO A 102 23.66 4.38 -12.36
C PRO A 102 23.65 4.15 -13.87
N ALA A 103 22.81 4.91 -14.57
CA ALA A 103 22.84 4.97 -16.02
C ALA A 103 24.23 5.42 -16.53
N LYS A 104 24.62 4.90 -17.70
CA LYS A 104 25.87 5.25 -18.40
C LYS A 104 26.02 6.76 -18.61
N TRP A 105 24.90 7.46 -18.77
CA TRP A 105 24.84 8.91 -18.95
C TRP A 105 23.90 9.55 -17.92
N GLY A 106 24.24 10.76 -17.48
CA GLY A 106 23.28 11.65 -16.82
C GLY A 106 22.21 12.15 -17.80
N TYR A 107 21.13 12.74 -17.30
CA TYR A 107 19.98 13.11 -18.13
C TYR A 107 20.36 14.14 -19.22
N GLU A 108 21.10 15.20 -18.87
CA GLU A 108 21.58 16.16 -19.88
C GLU A 108 22.48 15.52 -20.94
N ALA A 109 23.37 14.60 -20.55
CA ALA A 109 24.24 13.90 -21.48
C ALA A 109 23.46 12.96 -22.41
N ALA A 110 22.42 12.29 -21.90
CA ALA A 110 21.52 11.46 -22.70
C ALA A 110 20.76 12.30 -23.73
N LEU A 111 20.31 13.51 -23.37
CA LEU A 111 19.67 14.45 -24.30
C LEU A 111 20.60 14.95 -25.40
N LEU A 112 21.87 15.24 -25.07
CA LEU A 112 22.86 15.70 -26.05
C LEU A 112 23.18 14.63 -27.10
N ASN A 113 23.00 13.36 -26.76
CA ASN A 113 23.19 12.25 -27.69
C ASN A 113 22.03 12.10 -28.71
N ILE A 114 20.93 12.83 -28.52
CA ILE A 114 19.79 12.88 -29.44
C ILE A 114 20.08 13.97 -30.49
N THR A 115 20.69 13.56 -31.60
CA THR A 115 21.08 14.48 -32.69
C THR A 115 19.90 14.94 -33.54
N GLU A 116 18.89 14.10 -33.71
CA GLU A 116 17.66 14.38 -34.44
C GLU A 116 16.44 14.02 -33.60
N ALA A 117 15.36 14.79 -33.73
CA ALA A 117 14.12 14.51 -33.02
C ALA A 117 13.55 13.15 -33.50
N PRO A 118 13.21 12.23 -32.58
CA PRO A 118 12.66 10.93 -32.95
C PRO A 118 11.33 11.13 -33.69
N THR A 119 11.14 10.40 -34.78
CA THR A 119 9.93 10.45 -35.63
C THR A 119 9.04 9.24 -35.44
N HIS A 120 9.59 8.12 -34.96
CA HIS A 120 8.85 6.88 -34.76
C HIS A 120 8.09 6.90 -33.43
N VAL A 121 6.77 6.74 -33.48
CA VAL A 121 5.90 6.61 -32.32
C VAL A 121 5.68 5.13 -32.04
N LEU A 122 5.93 4.71 -30.80
CA LEU A 122 5.64 3.35 -30.35
C LEU A 122 4.14 3.05 -30.48
N THR A 123 3.82 1.85 -30.91
CA THR A 123 2.48 1.30 -31.06
C THR A 123 2.26 0.20 -30.03
N ALA A 124 0.99 -0.18 -29.81
CA ALA A 124 0.66 -1.28 -28.90
C ALA A 124 1.15 -2.67 -29.38
N ALA A 125 1.64 -2.77 -30.62
CA ALA A 125 2.18 -4.00 -31.19
C ALA A 125 3.71 -4.08 -31.08
N ASP A 126 4.38 -3.00 -30.66
CA ASP A 126 5.83 -3.01 -30.48
C ASP A 126 6.18 -3.71 -29.18
N GLU A 127 7.01 -4.76 -29.29
CA GLU A 127 7.50 -5.54 -28.15
C GLU A 127 8.97 -5.22 -27.83
N ASP A 128 9.72 -4.65 -28.76
CA ASP A 128 11.16 -4.37 -28.63
C ASP A 128 11.48 -2.86 -28.73
N LEU A 129 12.47 -2.39 -27.97
CA LEU A 129 12.99 -1.02 -28.03
C LEU A 129 14.40 -0.99 -28.62
N ASN A 130 14.49 -0.98 -29.95
CA ASN A 130 15.78 -1.00 -30.67
C ASN A 130 16.29 0.39 -31.11
N PHE A 131 15.47 1.42 -31.02
CA PHE A 131 15.78 2.78 -31.47
C PHE A 131 15.15 3.84 -30.57
N THR A 132 15.67 5.07 -30.66
CA THR A 132 15.10 6.22 -29.94
C THR A 132 13.71 6.52 -30.49
N SER A 133 12.69 6.44 -29.64
CA SER A 133 11.29 6.54 -30.08
C SER A 133 10.49 7.57 -29.28
N ILE A 134 9.30 7.89 -29.77
CA ILE A 134 8.28 8.63 -29.04
C ILE A 134 7.37 7.62 -28.35
N VAL A 135 7.12 7.82 -27.06
CA VAL A 135 6.18 7.00 -26.28
C VAL A 135 4.78 7.03 -26.88
N ASN A 136 4.10 5.88 -26.90
CA ASN A 136 2.72 5.77 -27.36
C ASN A 136 1.80 6.73 -26.56
N PRO A 137 1.06 7.64 -27.21
CA PRO A 137 0.25 8.63 -26.51
C PRO A 137 -0.93 8.04 -25.74
N ASP A 138 -1.55 6.96 -26.25
CA ASP A 138 -2.67 6.29 -25.60
C ASP A 138 -2.21 5.53 -24.36
N THR A 139 -1.09 4.80 -24.46
CA THR A 139 -0.45 4.13 -23.31
C THR A 139 -0.03 5.13 -22.25
N TYR A 140 0.60 6.23 -22.66
CA TYR A 140 0.99 7.31 -21.76
C TYR A 140 -0.23 7.88 -21.01
N GLN A 141 -1.31 8.20 -21.73
CA GLN A 141 -2.51 8.77 -21.10
C GLN A 141 -3.19 7.79 -20.15
N ALA A 142 -3.26 6.51 -20.51
CA ALA A 142 -3.81 5.46 -19.65
C ALA A 142 -2.98 5.32 -18.36
N LEU A 143 -1.66 5.24 -18.48
CA LEU A 143 -0.74 5.17 -17.34
C LEU A 143 -0.79 6.43 -16.49
N TRP A 144 -0.86 7.61 -17.10
CA TRP A 144 -1.00 8.88 -16.38
C TRP A 144 -2.26 8.88 -15.50
N ASN A 145 -3.39 8.50 -16.07
CA ASN A 145 -4.67 8.44 -15.36
C ASN A 145 -4.59 7.42 -14.20
N THR A 146 -4.02 6.24 -14.45
CA THR A 146 -3.85 5.20 -13.42
C THR A 146 -2.91 5.65 -12.31
N LEU A 147 -1.70 6.13 -12.62
CA LEU A 147 -0.71 6.54 -11.62
C LEU A 147 -1.22 7.71 -10.76
N THR A 148 -1.89 8.68 -11.38
CA THR A 148 -2.51 9.79 -10.66
C THR A 148 -3.61 9.31 -9.72
N SER A 149 -4.45 8.36 -10.18
CA SER A 149 -5.51 7.77 -9.35
C SER A 149 -4.92 6.97 -8.18
N VAL A 150 -4.00 6.05 -8.47
CA VAL A 150 -3.32 5.21 -7.47
C VAL A 150 -2.64 6.08 -6.41
N GLN A 151 -1.97 7.15 -6.81
CA GLN A 151 -1.28 8.01 -5.86
C GLN A 151 -2.26 8.75 -4.94
N ARG A 152 -3.33 9.31 -5.49
CA ARG A 152 -4.40 9.95 -4.70
C ARG A 152 -4.99 8.97 -3.68
N GLU A 153 -5.28 7.74 -4.09
CA GLU A 153 -5.78 6.71 -3.17
C GLU A 153 -4.76 6.38 -2.09
N ASN A 154 -3.49 6.19 -2.43
CA ASN A 154 -2.43 5.93 -1.45
C ASN A 154 -2.31 7.05 -0.40
N VAL A 155 -2.45 8.32 -0.80
CA VAL A 155 -2.42 9.46 0.14
C VAL A 155 -3.62 9.42 1.10
N VAL A 156 -4.82 9.16 0.57
CA VAL A 156 -6.05 9.03 1.38
C VAL A 156 -5.95 7.84 2.34
N GLU A 157 -5.50 6.69 1.85
CA GLU A 157 -5.29 5.47 2.62
C GLU A 157 -4.26 5.67 3.73
N GLY A 158 -3.16 6.37 3.45
CA GLY A 158 -2.16 6.74 4.44
C GLY A 158 -2.75 7.59 5.56
N ALA A 159 -3.56 8.59 5.22
CA ALA A 159 -4.26 9.43 6.20
C ALA A 159 -5.26 8.63 7.05
N PHE A 160 -6.02 7.73 6.44
CA PHE A 160 -6.95 6.85 7.15
C PHE A 160 -6.21 5.86 8.07
N GLY A 161 -5.10 5.29 7.62
CA GLY A 161 -4.23 4.44 8.43
C GLY A 161 -3.72 5.16 9.67
N ILE A 162 -3.24 6.39 9.52
CA ILE A 162 -2.83 7.24 10.65
C ILE A 162 -4.00 7.50 11.59
N ALA A 163 -5.19 7.83 11.07
CA ALA A 163 -6.37 8.05 11.90
C ALA A 163 -6.76 6.81 12.73
N ILE A 164 -6.71 5.61 12.13
CA ILE A 164 -6.96 4.34 12.84
C ILE A 164 -5.90 4.13 13.92
N PHE A 165 -4.62 4.29 13.59
CA PHE A 165 -3.52 4.08 14.53
C PHE A 165 -3.57 5.06 15.70
N VAL A 166 -3.73 6.36 15.43
CA VAL A 166 -3.86 7.42 16.43
C VAL A 166 -5.08 7.21 17.31
N THR A 167 -6.21 6.79 16.74
CA THR A 167 -7.40 6.47 17.56
C THR A 167 -7.13 5.27 18.46
N GLY A 168 -6.50 4.20 17.93
CA GLY A 168 -6.17 3.00 18.68
C GLY A 168 -5.19 3.24 19.83
N PHE A 169 -4.08 3.93 19.55
CA PHE A 169 -3.01 4.22 20.50
C PHE A 169 -3.35 5.40 21.42
N GLY A 170 -3.95 6.45 20.88
CA GLY A 170 -4.23 7.70 21.57
C GLY A 170 -5.43 7.63 22.51
N THR A 171 -6.48 6.87 22.18
CA THR A 171 -7.68 6.83 23.02
C THR A 171 -7.40 6.34 24.46
N PRO A 172 -6.63 5.26 24.71
CA PRO A 172 -6.24 4.88 26.07
C PRO A 172 -5.52 5.99 26.85
N ILE A 173 -4.63 6.74 26.18
CA ILE A 173 -3.89 7.86 26.78
C ILE A 173 -4.85 8.99 27.13
N VAL A 174 -5.66 9.43 26.17
CA VAL A 174 -6.62 10.53 26.35
C VAL A 174 -7.63 10.22 27.45
N LEU A 175 -8.20 9.01 27.47
CA LEU A 175 -9.15 8.59 28.50
C LEU A 175 -8.51 8.58 29.89
N THR A 176 -7.23 8.23 29.98
CA THR A 176 -6.48 8.29 31.25
C THR A 176 -6.24 9.74 31.67
N TRP A 177 -5.75 10.58 30.76
CA TRP A 177 -5.42 11.98 31.05
C TRP A 177 -6.64 12.84 31.39
N LEU A 178 -7.79 12.59 30.75
CA LEU A 178 -9.06 13.22 31.11
C LEU A 178 -9.42 13.01 32.58
N GLY A 179 -9.03 11.87 33.16
CA GLY A 179 -9.21 11.57 34.59
C GLY A 179 -8.39 12.43 35.54
N TYR A 180 -7.31 13.06 35.06
CA TYR A 180 -6.44 13.95 35.86
C TYR A 180 -6.79 15.44 35.70
N VAL A 181 -7.73 15.79 34.81
CA VAL A 181 -8.11 17.19 34.57
C VAL A 181 -9.05 17.68 35.70
N PRO A 182 -8.69 18.77 36.42
CA PRO A 182 -9.37 19.16 37.66
C PRO A 182 -10.85 19.58 37.50
N TYR A 183 -11.27 19.97 36.30
CA TYR A 183 -12.67 20.35 35.99
C TYR A 183 -13.53 19.21 35.44
N MET A 184 -12.91 18.11 35.00
CA MET A 184 -13.62 16.97 34.40
C MET A 184 -13.96 15.89 35.42
N SER A 185 -13.33 15.91 36.59
CA SER A 185 -13.51 14.92 37.67
C SER A 185 -14.97 14.77 38.11
N GLY A 186 -15.69 15.88 38.34
CA GLY A 186 -17.09 15.82 38.80
C GLY A 186 -18.07 15.25 37.76
N LEU A 187 -17.81 15.42 36.46
CA LEU A 187 -18.58 14.79 35.39
C LEU A 187 -18.20 13.31 35.25
N LEU A 188 -16.90 13.01 35.26
CA LEU A 188 -16.39 11.64 35.17
C LEU A 188 -16.85 10.78 36.34
N ASP A 189 -16.94 11.32 37.55
CA ASP A 189 -17.41 10.58 38.73
C ASP A 189 -18.90 10.22 38.65
N LYS A 190 -19.71 11.02 37.94
CA LYS A 190 -21.11 10.68 37.64
C LYS A 190 -21.23 9.63 36.54
N VAL A 191 -20.29 9.59 35.59
CA VAL A 191 -20.32 8.71 34.41
C VAL A 191 -19.63 7.36 34.67
N ARG A 192 -18.59 7.33 35.51
CA ARG A 192 -17.83 6.13 35.90
C ARG A 192 -18.73 4.97 36.36
N PRO A 193 -19.74 5.16 37.24
CA PRO A 193 -20.73 4.15 37.63
C PRO A 193 -21.42 3.43 36.47
N PHE A 194 -21.58 4.10 35.32
CA PHE A 194 -22.32 3.59 34.17
C PHE A 194 -21.41 3.05 33.06
N LEU A 195 -20.17 3.54 32.96
CA LEU A 195 -19.24 3.14 31.89
C LEU A 195 -18.14 2.19 32.35
N VAL A 196 -17.62 2.35 33.57
CA VAL A 196 -16.41 1.63 34.01
C VAL A 196 -16.76 0.34 34.75
N TYR A 197 -17.77 0.38 35.62
CA TYR A 197 -18.10 -0.71 36.53
C TYR A 197 -19.09 -1.75 36.00
N PRO A 198 -20.11 -1.43 35.18
CA PRO A 198 -21.06 -2.44 34.72
C PRO A 198 -20.45 -3.25 33.58
N SER A 199 -20.62 -4.57 33.65
CA SER A 199 -20.32 -5.46 32.54
C SER A 199 -21.47 -5.42 31.51
N LEU A 200 -21.16 -5.68 30.24
CA LEU A 200 -22.20 -5.78 29.21
C LEU A 200 -23.16 -6.95 29.41
N ILE A 201 -22.74 -8.00 30.13
CA ILE A 201 -23.55 -9.20 30.39
C ILE A 201 -23.28 -9.69 31.81
N GLY A 202 -24.14 -9.31 32.76
CA GLY A 202 -24.20 -9.88 34.11
C GLY A 202 -22.86 -9.93 34.86
N THR A 203 -22.43 -11.12 35.27
CA THR A 203 -21.18 -11.37 36.04
C THR A 203 -20.01 -11.88 35.16
N TYR A 204 -20.19 -11.95 33.83
CA TYR A 204 -19.21 -12.52 32.90
C TYR A 204 -17.97 -11.63 32.62
N GLN A 205 -17.79 -10.55 33.39
CA GLN A 205 -16.54 -9.80 33.41
C GLN A 205 -15.41 -10.60 34.09
N VAL A 206 -15.75 -11.38 35.11
CA VAL A 206 -14.79 -12.18 35.91
C VAL A 206 -14.80 -13.65 35.47
N LEU A 207 -15.93 -14.12 34.93
CA LEU A 207 -16.10 -15.48 34.41
C LEU A 207 -15.91 -15.48 32.88
N PRO A 208 -15.01 -16.32 32.33
CA PRO A 208 -14.89 -16.46 30.88
C PRO A 208 -16.20 -17.01 30.30
N LEU A 209 -16.61 -16.48 29.15
CA LEU A 209 -17.75 -16.99 28.40
C LEU A 209 -17.51 -18.46 27.99
N PRO A 210 -18.60 -19.25 27.82
CA PRO A 210 -18.53 -20.56 27.19
C PRO A 210 -17.78 -20.49 25.85
N TYR A 211 -17.08 -21.56 25.46
CA TYR A 211 -16.30 -21.65 24.21
C TYR A 211 -15.06 -20.75 24.10
N LEU A 212 -14.37 -20.42 25.20
CA LEU A 212 -13.12 -19.62 25.20
C LEU A 212 -13.24 -18.21 24.60
N LEU A 213 -14.47 -17.68 24.47
CA LEU A 213 -14.73 -16.37 23.86
C LEU A 213 -14.12 -15.18 24.65
N GLY A 214 -13.66 -15.42 25.87
CA GLY A 214 -12.99 -14.45 26.75
C GLY A 214 -13.92 -13.88 27.82
N SER A 215 -13.42 -12.92 28.60
CA SER A 215 -14.21 -12.14 29.54
C SER A 215 -15.05 -11.09 28.79
N VAL A 216 -16.27 -10.86 29.25
CA VAL A 216 -17.17 -9.87 28.66
C VAL A 216 -16.64 -8.45 28.95
N PRO A 217 -16.56 -7.57 27.94
CA PRO A 217 -16.15 -6.18 28.14
C PRO A 217 -17.06 -5.45 29.13
N THR A 218 -16.50 -4.49 29.87
CA THR A 218 -17.30 -3.46 30.54
C THR A 218 -18.03 -2.60 29.50
N VAL A 219 -19.08 -1.88 29.90
CA VAL A 219 -19.83 -1.02 28.98
C VAL A 219 -18.91 -0.03 28.25
N GLY A 220 -17.96 0.60 28.95
CA GLY A 220 -16.99 1.52 28.36
C GLY A 220 -16.00 0.83 27.41
N GLN A 221 -15.49 -0.35 27.77
CA GLN A 221 -14.64 -1.14 26.87
C GLN A 221 -15.42 -1.55 25.60
N GLY A 222 -16.69 -1.93 25.75
CA GLY A 222 -17.54 -2.31 24.64
C GLY A 222 -17.89 -1.15 23.72
N ILE A 223 -18.19 0.03 24.27
CA ILE A 223 -18.38 1.25 23.47
C ILE A 223 -17.11 1.58 22.69
N TRP A 224 -15.95 1.49 23.32
CA TRP A 224 -14.68 1.71 22.62
C TRP A 224 -14.48 0.72 21.47
N ILE A 225 -14.68 -0.58 21.72
CA ILE A 225 -14.57 -1.64 20.69
C ILE A 225 -15.55 -1.36 19.55
N PHE A 226 -16.79 -1.01 19.86
CA PHE A 226 -17.82 -0.72 18.87
C PHE A 226 -17.45 0.49 18.01
N LEU A 227 -17.06 1.61 18.63
CA LEU A 227 -16.64 2.81 17.90
C LEU A 227 -15.40 2.55 17.05
N PHE A 228 -14.42 1.79 17.57
CA PHE A 228 -13.23 1.43 16.83
C PHE A 228 -13.56 0.52 15.64
N PHE A 229 -14.46 -0.45 15.80
CA PHE A 229 -14.96 -1.27 14.69
C PHE A 229 -15.68 -0.42 13.64
N ILE A 230 -16.58 0.46 14.05
CA ILE A 230 -17.32 1.36 13.14
C ILE A 230 -16.36 2.30 12.40
N LEU A 231 -15.33 2.83 13.06
CA LEU A 231 -14.28 3.63 12.41
C LEU A 231 -13.59 2.83 11.29
N ASN A 232 -13.13 1.61 11.59
CA ASN A 232 -12.49 0.75 10.57
C ASN A 232 -13.45 0.44 9.42
N LEU A 233 -14.72 0.16 9.71
CA LEU A 233 -15.76 -0.10 8.70
C LEU A 233 -16.00 1.12 7.80
N ILE A 234 -16.19 2.30 8.39
CA ILE A 234 -16.45 3.55 7.65
C ILE A 234 -15.24 3.91 6.78
N LEU A 235 -14.03 3.90 7.33
CA LEU A 235 -12.82 4.24 6.57
C LEU A 235 -12.53 3.24 5.45
N THR A 236 -12.95 1.99 5.61
CA THR A 236 -12.90 1.00 4.52
C THR A 236 -13.96 1.29 3.46
N ALA A 237 -15.09 1.93 3.80
CA ALA A 237 -16.24 2.08 2.90
C ALA A 237 -16.36 3.45 2.17
N VAL A 238 -15.61 4.47 2.59
CA VAL A 238 -15.76 5.86 2.13
C VAL A 238 -14.82 6.19 0.97
N ASN A 239 -15.12 7.18 0.12
CA ASN A 239 -14.22 7.68 -0.93
C ASN A 239 -13.91 6.65 -2.04
N TYR A 240 -14.95 6.08 -2.64
CA TYR A 240 -14.84 5.38 -3.92
C TYR A 240 -15.38 6.31 -5.01
N GLU A 241 -14.53 6.73 -5.95
CA GLU A 241 -14.97 7.45 -7.14
C GLU A 241 -15.58 6.43 -8.13
N TRP A 242 -16.83 6.67 -8.56
CA TRP A 242 -17.60 5.71 -9.35
C TRP A 242 -17.30 5.86 -10.84
N TYR A 243 -16.24 5.22 -11.34
CA TYR A 243 -16.00 5.10 -12.77
C TYR A 243 -16.56 3.78 -13.34
N ALA A 244 -16.79 3.75 -14.66
CA ALA A 244 -17.83 2.96 -15.33
C ALA A 244 -17.68 1.42 -15.33
N THR A 245 -16.54 0.86 -14.91
CA THR A 245 -16.31 -0.60 -14.80
C THR A 245 -16.51 -1.10 -13.36
N LYS A 246 -17.77 -1.04 -12.92
CA LYS A 246 -18.22 -0.96 -11.53
C LYS A 246 -17.77 -2.04 -10.53
N GLU A 247 -17.45 -3.26 -10.95
CA GLU A 247 -17.28 -4.37 -9.98
C GLU A 247 -15.83 -4.70 -9.71
N LYS A 248 -15.02 -4.88 -10.77
CA LYS A 248 -13.60 -5.23 -10.62
C LYS A 248 -12.77 -4.09 -10.04
N GLU A 249 -13.11 -2.85 -10.39
CA GLU A 249 -12.41 -1.66 -9.90
C GLU A 249 -12.68 -1.43 -8.42
N VAL A 250 -13.95 -1.52 -7.98
CA VAL A 250 -14.32 -1.43 -6.56
C VAL A 250 -13.70 -2.56 -5.75
N ALA A 251 -13.70 -3.79 -6.29
CA ALA A 251 -13.03 -4.92 -5.66
C ALA A 251 -11.51 -4.66 -5.49
N ALA A 252 -10.85 -4.11 -6.50
CA ALA A 252 -9.44 -3.74 -6.42
C ALA A 252 -9.18 -2.69 -5.32
N TYR A 253 -10.00 -1.64 -5.23
CA TYR A 253 -9.84 -0.64 -4.17
C TYR A 253 -10.06 -1.24 -2.76
N ILE A 254 -11.08 -2.07 -2.55
CA ILE A 254 -11.30 -2.75 -1.26
C ILE A 254 -10.12 -3.67 -0.93
N PHE A 255 -9.58 -4.37 -1.92
CA PHE A 255 -8.41 -5.23 -1.76
C PHE A 255 -7.19 -4.45 -1.25
N TYR A 256 -6.84 -3.32 -1.88
CA TYR A 256 -5.70 -2.50 -1.44
C TYR A 256 -5.91 -1.96 -0.01
N ARG A 257 -7.07 -1.38 0.27
CA ARG A 257 -7.39 -0.80 1.59
C ARG A 257 -7.34 -1.79 2.74
N THR A 258 -7.97 -2.96 2.56
CA THR A 258 -8.00 -3.99 3.60
C THR A 258 -6.61 -4.56 3.89
N GLY A 259 -5.74 -4.62 2.87
CA GLY A 259 -4.33 -4.96 3.05
C GLY A 259 -3.58 -3.93 3.90
N VAL A 260 -3.66 -2.64 3.53
CA VAL A 260 -2.96 -1.56 4.25
C VAL A 260 -3.45 -1.46 5.69
N PHE A 261 -4.77 -1.50 5.94
CA PHE A 261 -5.31 -1.42 7.29
C PHE A 261 -4.91 -2.61 8.17
N ALA A 262 -4.80 -3.81 7.61
CA ALA A 262 -4.25 -4.96 8.35
C ALA A 262 -2.82 -4.67 8.83
N PHE A 263 -1.95 -4.11 7.98
CA PHE A 263 -0.60 -3.72 8.37
C PHE A 263 -0.56 -2.61 9.42
N VAL A 264 -1.47 -1.64 9.35
CA VAL A 264 -1.61 -0.57 10.36
C VAL A 264 -2.05 -1.13 11.72
N LEU A 265 -2.96 -2.12 11.72
CA LEU A 265 -3.46 -2.74 12.95
C LEU A 265 -2.45 -3.70 13.59
N LEU A 266 -1.50 -4.24 12.83
CA LEU A 266 -0.48 -5.17 13.31
C LEU A 266 0.36 -4.63 14.49
N PRO A 267 1.01 -3.45 14.42
CA PRO A 267 1.77 -2.91 15.55
C PRO A 267 0.88 -2.63 16.76
N LEU A 268 -0.36 -2.17 16.55
CA LEU A 268 -1.31 -1.93 17.63
C LEU A 268 -1.70 -3.25 18.32
N MET A 269 -1.94 -4.30 17.54
CA MET A 269 -2.25 -5.64 18.04
C MET A 269 -1.09 -6.23 18.84
N LEU A 270 0.16 -6.07 18.37
CA LEU A 270 1.36 -6.49 19.10
C LEU A 270 1.59 -5.67 20.37
N LEU A 271 1.33 -4.36 20.34
CA LEU A 271 1.48 -3.50 21.51
C LEU A 271 0.54 -3.93 22.65
N PHE A 272 -0.73 -4.22 22.34
CA PHE A 272 -1.72 -4.63 23.34
C PHE A 272 -1.49 -6.04 23.90
N SER A 273 -0.68 -6.89 23.25
CA SER A 273 -0.35 -8.23 23.78
C SER A 273 0.80 -8.22 24.78
N SER A 274 1.64 -7.17 24.76
CA SER A 274 2.85 -7.11 25.58
C SER A 274 2.54 -6.86 27.07
N ARG A 275 3.24 -7.61 27.93
CA ARG A 275 3.17 -7.50 29.39
C ARG A 275 3.89 -6.27 29.96
N ASN A 276 4.80 -5.67 29.19
CA ASN A 276 5.56 -4.50 29.58
C ASN A 276 5.74 -3.60 28.36
N ASN A 277 4.95 -2.54 28.28
CA ASN A 277 5.00 -1.60 27.17
C ASN A 277 4.72 -0.17 27.66
N ILE A 278 5.16 0.82 26.88
CA ILE A 278 5.07 2.24 27.25
C ILE A 278 3.62 2.69 27.46
N LEU A 279 2.67 2.12 26.72
CA LEU A 279 1.26 2.47 26.82
C LEU A 279 0.66 1.99 28.14
N LEU A 280 1.09 0.82 28.62
CA LEU A 280 0.69 0.28 29.92
C LEU A 280 1.25 1.13 31.07
N TRP A 281 2.49 1.61 30.93
CA TRP A 281 3.10 2.56 31.88
C TRP A 281 2.38 3.92 31.89
N MET A 282 2.05 4.50 30.72
CA MET A 282 1.39 5.80 30.62
C MET A 282 -0.09 5.80 31.04
N THR A 283 -0.80 4.68 30.84
CA THR A 283 -2.24 4.61 31.11
C THR A 283 -2.57 4.06 32.49
N ASN A 284 -1.65 3.32 33.12
CA ASN A 284 -1.89 2.60 34.37
C ASN A 284 -3.15 1.70 34.34
N TRP A 285 -3.53 1.22 33.15
CA TRP A 285 -4.63 0.28 32.98
C TRP A 285 -4.19 -1.14 33.34
N SER A 286 -5.14 -1.98 33.73
CA SER A 286 -4.85 -3.38 34.03
C SER A 286 -4.43 -4.13 32.76
N HIS A 287 -3.44 -5.02 32.88
CA HIS A 287 -3.02 -5.89 31.79
C HIS A 287 -4.19 -6.72 31.22
N SER A 288 -5.18 -7.08 32.05
CA SER A 288 -6.41 -7.75 31.61
C SER A 288 -7.17 -6.92 30.56
N THR A 289 -7.24 -5.59 30.74
CA THR A 289 -7.86 -4.68 29.77
C THR A 289 -7.09 -4.69 28.45
N PHE A 290 -5.76 -4.67 28.49
CA PHE A 290 -4.92 -4.73 27.29
C PHE A 290 -5.11 -6.05 26.52
N VAL A 291 -5.16 -7.18 27.21
CA VAL A 291 -5.42 -8.49 26.58
C VAL A 291 -6.83 -8.55 25.96
N LEU A 292 -7.82 -7.93 26.60
CA LEU A 292 -9.16 -7.80 26.02
C LEU A 292 -9.12 -6.98 24.71
N LEU A 293 -8.46 -5.82 24.72
CA LEU A 293 -8.32 -4.99 23.52
C LEU A 293 -7.53 -5.72 22.42
N HIS A 294 -6.43 -6.40 22.78
CA HIS A 294 -5.66 -7.23 21.85
C HIS A 294 -6.55 -8.24 21.13
N ARG A 295 -7.41 -8.97 21.85
CA ARG A 295 -8.32 -9.96 21.25
C ARG A 295 -9.29 -9.33 20.25
N TRP A 296 -9.86 -8.17 20.57
CA TRP A 296 -10.80 -7.50 19.67
C TRP A 296 -10.11 -6.85 18.47
N VAL A 297 -8.96 -6.21 18.67
CA VAL A 297 -8.13 -5.68 17.57
C VAL A 297 -7.65 -6.82 16.67
N ALA A 298 -7.27 -7.97 17.23
CA ALA A 298 -6.90 -9.16 16.47
C ALA A 298 -8.07 -9.72 15.64
N ARG A 299 -9.31 -9.65 16.14
CA ARG A 299 -10.50 -10.02 15.36
C ARG A 299 -10.73 -9.08 14.18
N ILE A 300 -10.57 -7.77 14.38
CA ILE A 300 -10.68 -6.76 13.30
C ILE A 300 -9.56 -6.96 12.27
N PHE A 301 -8.32 -7.16 12.73
CA PHE A 301 -7.19 -7.52 11.86
C PHE A 301 -7.49 -8.77 11.03
N ALA A 302 -7.95 -9.85 11.66
CA ALA A 302 -8.31 -11.09 10.96
C ALA A 302 -9.43 -10.85 9.94
N LEU A 303 -10.44 -10.03 10.25
CA LEU A 303 -11.49 -9.66 9.29
C LEU A 303 -10.91 -8.96 8.06
N HIS A 304 -10.00 -7.99 8.24
CA HIS A 304 -9.34 -7.32 7.12
C HIS A 304 -8.51 -8.30 6.27
N VAL A 305 -7.72 -9.18 6.89
CA VAL A 305 -6.92 -10.18 6.18
C VAL A 305 -7.80 -11.18 5.41
N LEU A 306 -8.92 -11.60 6.01
CA LEU A 306 -9.88 -12.48 5.35
C LEU A 306 -10.51 -11.80 4.13
N ILE A 307 -10.98 -10.56 4.27
CA ILE A 307 -11.55 -9.80 3.14
C ILE A 307 -10.49 -9.60 2.04
N HIS A 308 -9.29 -9.18 2.41
CA HIS A 308 -8.17 -9.02 1.47
C HIS A 308 -7.92 -10.32 0.70
N SER A 309 -7.84 -11.47 1.38
CA SER A 309 -7.60 -12.77 0.75
C SER A 309 -8.77 -13.23 -0.14
N LEU A 310 -10.01 -13.04 0.32
CA LEU A 310 -11.21 -13.43 -0.43
C LEU A 310 -11.40 -12.62 -1.71
N ILE A 311 -10.96 -11.37 -1.73
CA ILE A 311 -11.02 -10.52 -2.93
C ILE A 311 -9.80 -10.74 -3.83
N ALA A 312 -8.61 -10.98 -3.25
CA ALA A 312 -7.39 -11.29 -4.00
C ALA A 312 -7.60 -12.50 -4.93
N LEU A 313 -8.22 -13.56 -4.41
CA LEU A 313 -8.43 -14.80 -5.14
C LEU A 313 -9.13 -14.58 -6.50
N PRO A 314 -10.38 -14.09 -6.59
CA PRO A 314 -11.06 -13.91 -7.88
C PRO A 314 -10.42 -12.84 -8.76
N LEU A 315 -9.74 -11.83 -8.18
CA LEU A 315 -9.11 -10.77 -8.95
C LEU A 315 -7.88 -11.27 -9.72
N TYR A 316 -7.07 -12.14 -9.10
CA TYR A 316 -5.79 -12.60 -9.66
C TYR A 316 -5.82 -14.05 -10.18
N TYR A 317 -6.70 -14.92 -9.67
CA TYR A 317 -6.83 -16.31 -10.11
C TYR A 317 -7.04 -16.50 -11.62
N PRO A 318 -7.87 -15.72 -12.35
CA PRO A 318 -8.05 -15.97 -13.79
C PRO A 318 -6.82 -15.61 -14.65
N ALA A 319 -5.93 -14.76 -14.15
CA ALA A 319 -4.65 -14.46 -14.78
C ALA A 319 -3.61 -15.52 -14.43
N GLN A 320 -3.55 -15.93 -13.16
CA GLN A 320 -2.60 -16.94 -12.66
C GLN A 320 -2.91 -18.36 -13.14
N ALA A 321 -4.19 -18.75 -13.27
CA ALA A 321 -4.57 -20.10 -13.71
C ALA A 321 -4.19 -20.42 -15.17
N LYS A 322 -3.82 -19.40 -15.96
CA LYS A 322 -3.29 -19.56 -17.33
C LYS A 322 -1.77 -19.76 -17.36
N GLU A 323 -1.09 -19.57 -16.24
CA GLU A 323 0.34 -19.80 -16.12
C GLU A 323 0.63 -21.30 -16.17
N GLU A 324 1.63 -21.68 -16.96
CA GLU A 324 1.94 -23.08 -17.29
C GLU A 324 2.26 -23.94 -16.04
N TYR A 325 2.70 -23.32 -14.95
CA TYR A 325 3.00 -24.01 -13.69
C TYR A 325 1.74 -24.51 -12.96
N TRP A 326 0.62 -23.78 -12.99
CA TRP A 326 -0.64 -24.26 -12.41
C TRP A 326 -1.26 -25.38 -13.24
N ILE A 327 -1.12 -25.30 -14.56
CA ILE A 327 -1.58 -26.36 -15.49
C ILE A 327 -0.76 -27.63 -15.28
N ARG A 328 0.58 -27.52 -15.18
CA ARG A 328 1.46 -28.64 -14.87
C ARG A 328 1.19 -29.22 -13.48
N GLY A 329 0.99 -28.38 -12.46
CA GLY A 329 0.62 -28.80 -11.11
C GLY A 329 -0.74 -29.52 -11.03
N ALA A 330 -1.76 -29.05 -11.76
CA ALA A 330 -3.06 -29.71 -11.84
C ALA A 330 -3.00 -31.03 -12.61
N SER A 331 -2.17 -31.11 -13.66
CA SER A 331 -1.97 -32.35 -14.44
C SER A 331 -1.30 -33.47 -13.64
N GLN A 332 -0.50 -33.14 -12.63
CA GLN A 332 0.13 -34.11 -11.72
C GLN A 332 -0.82 -34.63 -10.63
N LEU A 333 -1.96 -33.98 -10.42
CA LEU A 333 -2.98 -34.37 -9.44
C LEU A 333 -4.14 -35.17 -10.06
N SER A 334 -4.13 -35.41 -11.38
CA SER A 334 -5.03 -36.38 -12.00
C SER A 334 -4.54 -37.79 -11.66
N PRO A 335 -5.30 -38.59 -10.89
CA PRO A 335 -4.95 -39.98 -10.69
C PRO A 335 -5.07 -40.71 -12.04
N SER A 336 -4.00 -41.40 -12.44
CA SER A 336 -3.99 -42.37 -13.53
C SER A 336 -4.96 -43.52 -13.25
#